data_AF-A0A3D1JVY9-F1
#
_entry.id   AF-A0A3D1JVY9-F1
#
_cell.length_a   1.000
_cell.length_b   1.000
_cell.length_c   1.000
_cell.angle_alpha   90.00
_cell.angle_beta   90.00
_cell.angle_gamma   90.00
#
_symmetry.space_group_name_H-M   'P 1'
#
loop_
_entity.id
_entity.type
_entity.pdbx_description
1 polymer ?
#
loop_
_entity_poly.entity_id
_entity_poly.type
_entity_poly.pdbx_seq_one_letter_code
_entity_poly.pdbx_strand_id
1 'polypeptide(L)'
;MTSKELRKAWLDFYESKGHKNIGSVSLIGDGTTGVMFNVAGMQPLMPYLLGKPHPAGKRLCNVQGCVRTVDIDSVGDASHFTFFEMMGNWSLGDYFKKEKTAWTLEILTKVFGLDKDKICSTVFEGDDSAPKDDETAGLLKDLGIKEENIYFLPKSDNWWELEGTVGTPCGPDNEWFYPRDVKPCGPHCGVTCGCGRYVEIGNDVYMQYKKTADGYEPLENKNVDTGFGLDRMLAFLNGLTDGYKTDLFAEAIACLEQASAKSYDDDADARKAMRIVADHTRTAVMLIGDVNGIVPSNVGAGYILRRLMRRAIRYARQLGVETSKIVEVADVFIDKVYNEAYPLLVEKKAYIEDEIKKEIAKFEATLVSGMKEFDKCISGIERKNQFMSAKDPSYVPETMIAGKSAFRLYDTFGFPVELTVELAEEKGYKVDLAGFEEAFKEHQEKSKASAQSAKGGLTERTAETAELHTATHLLLAGLRKVLGDGVYQRGSNITEERLRFDFNFDRPMTEEEIKAVEDFVNGAIKADVPVVMEEMSLDDARKSGALGIFADKYGETVKVYTMGEFSKEICGGPHAERTGQLGVFKINKEQSSSAGVRRIKATIHN
;
A
#
# COMPACT_ATOMS: atom_id res chain seq x y z
N MET A 1 4.29 9.31 29.69
CA MET A 1 5.26 8.48 28.96
C MET A 1 5.15 8.83 27.50
N THR A 2 6.24 9.16 26.83
CA THR A 2 6.27 9.49 25.39
C THR A 2 6.40 8.22 24.54
N SER A 3 6.11 8.33 23.23
CA SER A 3 6.31 7.26 22.26
C SER A 3 7.76 6.77 22.23
N LYS A 4 8.74 7.68 22.32
CA LYS A 4 10.17 7.35 22.38
C LYS A 4 10.53 6.57 23.64
N GLU A 5 10.04 7.01 24.79
CA GLU A 5 10.22 6.30 26.06
C GLU A 5 9.61 4.90 26.02
N LEU A 6 8.42 4.75 25.43
CA LEU A 6 7.75 3.45 25.32
C LEU A 6 8.52 2.47 24.41
N ARG A 7 8.97 2.91 23.21
CA ARG A 7 9.82 2.10 22.33
C ARG A 7 11.08 1.63 23.07
N LYS A 8 11.76 2.56 23.75
CA LYS A 8 12.99 2.27 24.48
C LYS A 8 12.75 1.30 25.64
N ALA A 9 11.70 1.53 26.44
CA ALA A 9 11.37 0.68 27.58
C ALA A 9 11.08 -0.77 27.16
N TRP A 10 10.38 -0.97 26.03
CA TRP A 10 10.14 -2.30 25.49
C TRP A 10 11.43 -3.01 25.08
N LEU A 11 12.26 -2.33 24.28
CA LEU A 11 13.52 -2.88 23.77
C LEU A 11 14.50 -3.20 24.92
N ASP A 12 14.74 -2.23 25.82
CA ASP A 12 15.62 -2.39 26.98
C ASP A 12 15.18 -3.58 27.86
N PHE A 13 13.87 -3.73 28.07
CA PHE A 13 13.32 -4.82 28.88
C PHE A 13 13.66 -6.17 28.27
N TYR A 14 13.39 -6.41 27.00
CA TYR A 14 13.66 -7.71 26.37
C TYR A 14 15.15 -7.95 26.11
N GLU A 15 15.93 -6.91 25.81
CA GLU A 15 17.40 -7.04 25.76
C GLU A 15 17.97 -7.49 27.11
N SER A 16 17.42 -7.01 28.24
CA SER A 16 17.79 -7.49 29.58
C SER A 16 17.45 -8.96 29.83
N LYS A 17 16.52 -9.55 29.07
CA LYS A 17 16.17 -10.99 29.08
C LYS A 17 16.96 -11.81 28.05
N GLY A 18 17.93 -11.19 27.38
CA GLY A 18 18.81 -11.82 26.39
C GLY A 18 18.22 -11.88 24.98
N HIS A 19 17.18 -11.10 24.68
CA HIS A 19 16.70 -10.93 23.31
C HIS A 19 17.63 -10.01 22.54
N LYS A 20 17.70 -10.22 21.23
CA LYS A 20 18.40 -9.32 20.32
C LYS A 20 17.40 -8.43 19.61
N ASN A 21 17.60 -7.12 19.66
CA ASN A 21 16.85 -6.20 18.83
C ASN A 21 17.20 -6.42 17.35
N ILE A 22 16.19 -6.80 16.55
CA ILE A 22 16.37 -7.07 15.11
C ILE A 22 16.00 -5.89 14.21
N GLY A 23 15.55 -4.77 14.80
CA GLY A 23 15.04 -3.61 14.07
C GLY A 23 13.70 -3.89 13.35
N SER A 24 13.13 -2.83 12.78
CA SER A 24 11.97 -2.96 11.90
C SER A 24 12.40 -3.35 10.49
N VAL A 25 11.63 -4.21 9.84
CA VAL A 25 11.77 -4.48 8.41
C VAL A 25 10.81 -3.60 7.59
N SER A 26 10.93 -3.69 6.26
CA SER A 26 10.06 -3.01 5.30
C SER A 26 8.58 -3.17 5.63
N LEU A 27 7.81 -2.10 5.42
CA LEU A 27 6.34 -2.13 5.49
C LEU A 27 5.73 -2.88 4.30
N ILE A 28 6.47 -3.01 3.19
CA ILE A 28 6.03 -3.72 2.00
C ILE A 28 6.28 -5.21 2.18
N GLY A 29 5.25 -6.02 1.91
CA GLY A 29 5.37 -7.46 1.99
C GLY A 29 6.43 -7.98 1.01
N ASP A 30 7.22 -8.96 1.45
CA ASP A 30 8.26 -9.60 0.63
C ASP A 30 7.70 -10.68 -0.32
N GLY A 31 6.38 -10.85 -0.35
CA GLY A 31 5.66 -11.83 -1.14
C GLY A 31 5.58 -13.22 -0.51
N THR A 32 6.28 -13.50 0.60
CA THR A 32 6.34 -14.84 1.20
C THR A 32 5.03 -15.25 1.88
N THR A 33 4.31 -14.29 2.43
CA THR A 33 3.02 -14.48 3.12
C THR A 33 1.82 -14.05 2.29
N GLY A 34 2.05 -13.61 1.04
CA GLY A 34 1.00 -13.15 0.13
C GLY A 34 0.37 -11.79 0.48
N VAL A 35 0.80 -11.14 1.56
CA VAL A 35 0.30 -9.81 1.94
C VAL A 35 0.98 -8.69 1.17
N MET A 36 0.23 -7.62 0.90
CA MET A 36 0.75 -6.42 0.24
C MET A 36 1.61 -5.58 1.19
N PHE A 37 1.17 -5.46 2.44
CA PHE A 37 1.88 -4.77 3.51
C PHE A 37 2.00 -5.69 4.71
N ASN A 38 3.06 -5.53 5.49
CA ASN A 38 3.17 -6.19 6.77
C ASN A 38 2.11 -5.62 7.74
N VAL A 39 1.21 -6.48 8.20
CA VAL A 39 0.08 -6.16 9.11
C VAL A 39 0.33 -6.58 10.56
N ALA A 40 1.40 -7.35 10.80
CA ALA A 40 1.81 -7.85 12.11
C ALA A 40 3.33 -8.04 12.18
N GLY A 41 3.88 -7.97 13.41
CA GLY A 41 5.31 -8.16 13.68
C GLY A 41 5.83 -9.55 13.32
N MET A 42 4.97 -10.56 13.34
CA MET A 42 5.37 -11.95 13.09
C MET A 42 5.61 -12.27 11.61
N GLN A 43 5.00 -11.53 10.68
CA GLN A 43 5.01 -11.91 9.26
C GLN A 43 6.42 -12.02 8.65
N PRO A 44 7.34 -11.08 8.92
CA PRO A 44 8.75 -11.20 8.52
C PRO A 44 9.48 -12.38 9.15
N LEU A 45 8.93 -12.94 10.23
CA LEU A 45 9.53 -14.02 11.00
C LEU A 45 8.98 -15.41 10.65
N MET A 46 8.00 -15.49 9.74
CA MET A 46 7.33 -16.73 9.36
C MET A 46 8.30 -17.90 9.05
N PRO A 47 9.38 -17.71 8.25
CA PRO A 47 10.29 -18.82 7.96
C PRO A 47 11.00 -19.37 9.20
N TYR A 48 11.28 -18.52 10.20
CA TYR A 48 12.01 -18.90 11.39
C TYR A 48 11.10 -19.55 12.44
N LEU A 49 9.85 -19.11 12.52
CA LEU A 49 8.80 -19.76 13.31
C LEU A 49 8.52 -21.19 12.82
N LEU A 50 8.77 -21.47 11.53
CA LEU A 50 8.70 -22.80 10.92
C LEU A 50 10.00 -23.62 11.09
N GLY A 51 10.97 -23.14 11.86
CA GLY A 51 12.18 -23.90 12.22
C GLY A 51 13.46 -23.48 11.50
N LYS A 52 13.42 -22.51 10.57
CA LYS A 52 14.65 -21.96 9.99
C LYS A 52 15.46 -21.21 11.07
N PRO A 53 16.79 -21.40 11.16
CA PRO A 53 17.61 -20.60 12.07
C PRO A 53 17.60 -19.11 11.69
N HIS A 54 17.41 -18.23 12.68
CA HIS A 54 17.53 -16.79 12.50
C HIS A 54 18.97 -16.31 12.78
N PRO A 55 19.56 -15.42 11.96
CA PRO A 55 20.95 -14.98 12.12
C PRO A 55 21.24 -14.24 13.43
N ALA A 56 20.22 -13.65 14.05
CA ALA A 56 20.32 -12.97 15.34
C ALA A 56 20.14 -13.90 16.56
N GLY A 57 19.95 -15.20 16.36
CA GLY A 57 19.73 -16.17 17.44
C GLY A 57 18.26 -16.51 17.65
N LYS A 58 17.91 -17.07 18.81
CA LYS A 58 16.58 -17.62 19.11
C LYS A 58 15.64 -16.69 19.88
N ARG A 59 16.16 -15.61 20.46
CA ARG A 59 15.39 -14.63 21.23
C ARG A 59 15.46 -13.28 20.51
N LEU A 60 14.33 -12.82 19.98
CA LEU A 60 14.29 -11.63 19.13
C LEU A 60 13.29 -10.61 19.71
N CYS A 61 13.56 -9.32 19.57
CA CYS A 61 12.58 -8.28 19.88
C CYS A 61 12.69 -7.14 18.86
N ASN A 62 11.61 -6.40 18.65
CA ASN A 62 11.63 -5.16 17.88
C ASN A 62 10.41 -4.29 18.19
N VAL A 63 10.34 -3.16 17.50
CA VAL A 63 9.12 -2.38 17.28
C VAL A 63 8.91 -2.34 15.77
N GLN A 64 7.93 -3.09 15.27
CA GLN A 64 7.66 -3.23 13.83
C GLN A 64 6.55 -2.28 13.40
N GLY A 65 6.80 -1.51 12.34
CA GLY A 65 5.73 -0.74 11.69
C GLY A 65 4.79 -1.66 10.91
N CYS A 66 3.50 -1.41 10.99
CA CYS A 66 2.46 -2.18 10.31
C CYS A 66 1.51 -1.25 9.55
N VAL A 67 0.96 -1.73 8.43
CA VAL A 67 -0.04 -0.99 7.65
C VAL A 67 -1.27 -1.86 7.44
N ARG A 68 -2.43 -1.41 7.91
CA ARG A 68 -3.73 -2.11 7.73
C ARG A 68 -4.62 -1.34 6.78
N THR A 69 -5.09 -2.02 5.73
CA THR A 69 -5.96 -1.43 4.71
C THR A 69 -7.45 -1.61 5.02
N VAL A 70 -7.80 -2.59 5.87
CA VAL A 70 -9.18 -2.88 6.27
C VAL A 70 -9.77 -1.80 7.17
N ASP A 71 -8.92 -1.09 7.90
CA ASP A 71 -9.33 -0.07 8.88
C ASP A 71 -9.42 1.34 8.27
N ILE A 72 -9.08 1.51 6.97
CA ILE A 72 -9.00 2.83 6.31
C ILE A 72 -10.31 3.61 6.49
N ASP A 73 -11.46 2.97 6.31
CA ASP A 73 -12.75 3.66 6.36
C ASP A 73 -13.15 4.07 7.79
N SER A 74 -12.60 3.40 8.80
CA SER A 74 -12.77 3.71 10.24
C SER A 74 -11.86 4.86 10.72
N VAL A 75 -10.80 5.19 9.96
CA VAL A 75 -9.89 6.30 10.30
C VAL A 75 -10.67 7.62 10.37
N GLY A 76 -10.41 8.38 11.43
CA GLY A 76 -11.18 9.56 11.83
C GLY A 76 -11.90 9.38 13.17
N ASP A 77 -12.04 8.14 13.64
CA ASP A 77 -12.39 7.87 15.02
C ASP A 77 -11.19 8.01 15.99
N ALA A 78 -11.35 7.62 17.24
CA ALA A 78 -10.36 7.86 18.29
C ALA A 78 -9.23 6.80 18.37
N SER A 79 -9.32 5.70 17.62
CA SER A 79 -8.51 4.50 17.87
C SER A 79 -8.04 3.73 16.63
N HIS A 80 -8.59 3.99 15.45
CA HIS A 80 -8.13 3.37 14.21
C HIS A 80 -7.04 4.19 13.54
N PHE A 81 -6.01 3.49 13.08
CA PHE A 81 -4.85 4.04 12.40
C PHE A 81 -4.50 3.19 11.18
N THR A 82 -4.14 3.82 10.06
CA THR A 82 -3.73 3.08 8.86
C THR A 82 -2.33 2.50 9.04
N PHE A 83 -1.41 3.31 9.57
CA PHE A 83 -0.09 2.87 10.04
C PHE A 83 -0.10 2.81 11.56
N PHE A 84 0.51 1.81 12.18
CA PHE A 84 0.76 1.76 13.62
C PHE A 84 2.01 0.92 13.90
N GLU A 85 2.53 1.00 15.12
CA GLU A 85 3.65 0.16 15.53
C GLU A 85 3.20 -0.99 16.42
N MET A 86 3.78 -2.17 16.19
CA MET A 86 3.61 -3.36 17.02
C MET A 86 4.92 -3.65 17.73
N MET A 87 4.92 -3.56 19.04
CA MET A 87 6.02 -3.99 19.90
C MET A 87 5.97 -5.50 20.03
N GLY A 88 7.06 -6.17 19.63
CA GLY A 88 7.10 -7.63 19.58
C GLY A 88 8.32 -8.22 20.25
N ASN A 89 8.16 -9.46 20.68
CA ASN A 89 9.24 -10.35 21.09
C ASN A 89 8.93 -11.76 20.59
N TRP A 90 9.98 -12.53 20.30
CA TRP A 90 9.85 -13.88 19.77
C TRP A 90 10.80 -14.84 20.45
N SER A 91 10.28 -16.04 20.73
CA SER A 91 11.05 -17.24 21.07
C SER A 91 11.01 -18.20 19.89
N LEU A 92 12.17 -18.57 19.38
CA LEU A 92 12.32 -19.55 18.30
C LEU A 92 12.85 -20.87 18.88
N GLY A 93 11.97 -21.64 19.55
CA GLY A 93 12.33 -22.90 20.20
C GLY A 93 13.33 -22.75 21.35
N ASP A 94 13.16 -21.72 22.21
CA ASP A 94 14.02 -21.47 23.36
C ASP A 94 13.26 -21.45 24.69
N TYR A 95 12.40 -20.45 24.90
CA TYR A 95 11.47 -20.38 26.04
C TYR A 95 10.01 -20.48 25.55
N PHE A 96 9.06 -20.70 26.47
CA PHE A 96 7.64 -20.82 26.11
C PHE A 96 6.76 -20.11 27.13
N LYS A 97 5.60 -20.69 27.49
CA LYS A 97 4.59 -20.09 28.37
C LYS A 97 5.15 -19.65 29.71
N LYS A 98 5.90 -20.49 30.43
CA LYS A 98 6.37 -20.20 31.79
C LYS A 98 7.14 -18.88 31.88
N GLU A 99 8.19 -18.74 31.07
CA GLU A 99 8.99 -17.52 31.05
C GLU A 99 8.18 -16.35 30.48
N LYS A 100 7.41 -16.58 29.42
CA LYS A 100 6.70 -15.50 28.75
C LYS A 100 5.63 -14.87 29.63
N THR A 101 4.75 -15.67 30.23
CA THR A 101 3.69 -15.17 31.11
C THR A 101 4.28 -14.37 32.28
N ALA A 102 5.41 -14.83 32.84
CA ALA A 102 6.13 -14.13 33.90
C ALA A 102 6.70 -12.78 33.43
N TRP A 103 7.33 -12.74 32.25
CA TRP A 103 7.89 -11.50 31.70
C TRP A 103 6.82 -10.50 31.25
N THR A 104 5.68 -10.95 30.71
CA THR A 104 4.58 -10.06 30.39
C THR A 104 4.03 -9.41 31.66
N LEU A 105 3.82 -10.18 32.73
CA LEU A 105 3.39 -9.60 34.00
C LEU A 105 4.45 -8.65 34.59
N GLU A 106 5.73 -8.99 34.47
CA GLU A 106 6.83 -8.16 34.93
C GLU A 106 6.88 -6.81 34.20
N ILE A 107 6.81 -6.77 32.87
CA ILE A 107 6.82 -5.50 32.14
C ILE A 107 5.57 -4.66 32.44
N LEU A 108 4.38 -5.28 32.47
CA LEU A 108 3.13 -4.59 32.79
C LEU A 108 3.15 -3.95 34.19
N THR A 109 3.70 -4.65 35.18
CA THR A 109 3.66 -4.17 36.58
C THR A 109 4.88 -3.34 36.98
N LYS A 110 6.09 -3.73 36.55
CA LYS A 110 7.35 -3.11 36.99
C LYS A 110 7.82 -1.98 36.09
N VAL A 111 7.55 -2.07 34.78
CA VAL A 111 7.96 -1.03 33.82
C VAL A 111 6.81 -0.07 33.58
N PHE A 112 5.61 -0.58 33.33
CA PHE A 112 4.43 0.24 33.04
C PHE A 112 3.61 0.62 34.28
N GLY A 113 3.93 0.05 35.44
CA GLY A 113 3.32 0.47 36.71
C GLY A 113 1.85 0.07 36.88
N LEU A 114 1.36 -0.89 36.10
CA LEU A 114 -0.02 -1.34 36.20
C LEU A 114 -0.26 -2.10 37.51
N ASP A 115 -1.39 -1.80 38.15
CA ASP A 115 -1.84 -2.54 39.32
C ASP A 115 -2.14 -4.00 38.95
N LYS A 116 -1.32 -4.91 39.47
CA LYS A 116 -1.42 -6.36 39.24
C LYS A 116 -2.82 -6.90 39.52
N ASP A 117 -3.49 -6.39 40.54
CA ASP A 117 -4.79 -6.89 41.00
C ASP A 117 -5.94 -6.60 40.02
N LYS A 118 -5.70 -5.71 39.06
CA LYS A 118 -6.65 -5.32 38.02
C LYS A 118 -6.35 -5.95 36.67
N ILE A 119 -5.18 -6.56 36.50
CA ILE A 119 -4.82 -7.20 35.23
C ILE A 119 -5.74 -8.39 35.02
N CYS A 120 -6.33 -8.44 33.82
CA CYS A 120 -7.15 -9.54 33.33
C CYS A 120 -6.43 -10.23 32.18
N SER A 121 -6.70 -11.51 31.99
CA SER A 121 -6.11 -12.27 30.91
C SER A 121 -7.09 -13.31 30.37
N THR A 122 -7.03 -13.57 29.08
CA THR A 122 -7.85 -14.58 28.40
C THR A 122 -7.00 -15.78 28.00
N VAL A 123 -7.61 -16.97 28.01
CA VAL A 123 -6.98 -18.24 27.64
C VAL A 123 -7.97 -19.09 26.85
N PHE A 124 -7.46 -19.97 26.00
CA PHE A 124 -8.29 -20.80 25.13
C PHE A 124 -9.12 -21.83 25.93
N GLU A 125 -10.44 -21.85 25.71
CA GLU A 125 -11.37 -22.75 26.43
C GLU A 125 -11.34 -24.22 25.95
N GLY A 126 -10.70 -24.48 24.81
CA GLY A 126 -10.66 -25.80 24.18
C GLY A 126 -11.80 -26.03 23.21
N ASP A 127 -11.55 -26.87 22.20
CA ASP A 127 -12.57 -27.37 21.29
C ASP A 127 -12.19 -28.80 20.81
N ASP A 128 -12.93 -29.34 19.83
CA ASP A 128 -12.64 -30.66 19.26
C ASP A 128 -11.28 -30.74 18.55
N SER A 129 -10.69 -29.59 18.19
CA SER A 129 -9.45 -29.51 17.43
C SER A 129 -8.21 -29.33 18.31
N ALA A 130 -8.34 -28.69 19.47
CA ALA A 130 -7.25 -28.43 20.38
C ALA A 130 -7.70 -28.39 21.86
N PRO A 131 -6.85 -28.86 22.80
CA PRO A 131 -7.20 -28.88 24.21
C PRO A 131 -7.28 -27.48 24.80
N LYS A 132 -8.08 -27.36 25.86
CA LYS A 132 -8.13 -26.20 26.74
C LYS A 132 -6.75 -25.81 27.28
N ASP A 133 -6.45 -24.52 27.33
CA ASP A 133 -5.15 -24.02 27.80
C ASP A 133 -5.08 -23.87 29.34
N ASP A 134 -5.24 -25.00 30.06
CA ASP A 134 -5.12 -25.03 31.52
C ASP A 134 -3.68 -24.75 32.01
N GLU A 135 -2.67 -24.96 31.15
CA GLU A 135 -1.26 -24.67 31.47
C GLU A 135 -1.03 -23.17 31.69
N THR A 136 -1.44 -22.33 30.73
CA THR A 136 -1.31 -20.87 30.86
C THR A 136 -2.15 -20.34 32.02
N ALA A 137 -3.37 -20.87 32.21
CA ALA A 137 -4.22 -20.50 33.34
C ALA A 137 -3.56 -20.82 34.70
N GLY A 138 -2.90 -21.97 34.83
CA GLY A 138 -2.14 -22.33 36.03
C GLY A 138 -0.98 -21.37 36.28
N LEU A 139 -0.20 -21.05 35.25
CA LEU A 139 0.92 -20.11 35.33
C LEU A 139 0.47 -18.70 35.76
N LEU A 140 -0.65 -18.21 35.23
CA LEU A 140 -1.25 -16.92 35.64
C LEU A 140 -1.63 -16.92 37.13
N LYS A 141 -2.25 -18.00 37.62
CA LYS A 141 -2.60 -18.15 39.04
C LYS A 141 -1.37 -18.20 39.94
N ASP A 142 -0.35 -18.95 39.56
CA ASP A 142 0.92 -19.05 40.31
C ASP A 142 1.65 -17.70 40.37
N LEU A 143 1.54 -16.91 39.30
CA LEU A 143 2.04 -15.54 39.25
C LEU A 143 1.15 -14.55 40.02
N GLY A 144 0.00 -14.99 40.54
CA GLY A 144 -0.90 -14.24 41.42
C GLY A 144 -1.92 -13.37 40.70
N ILE A 145 -2.28 -13.68 39.45
CA ILE A 145 -3.49 -13.15 38.82
C ILE A 145 -4.70 -13.83 39.48
N LYS A 146 -5.72 -13.03 39.80
CA LYS A 146 -6.94 -13.51 40.46
C LYS A 146 -7.72 -14.42 39.53
N GLU A 147 -8.32 -15.49 40.07
CA GLU A 147 -9.04 -16.46 39.26
C GLU A 147 -10.22 -15.84 38.51
N GLU A 148 -10.93 -14.89 39.12
CA GLU A 148 -12.01 -14.12 38.49
C GLU A 148 -11.56 -13.20 37.35
N ASN A 149 -10.25 -12.96 37.21
CA ASN A 149 -9.64 -12.16 36.15
C ASN A 149 -9.07 -13.03 35.01
N ILE A 150 -9.19 -14.37 35.09
CA ILE A 150 -8.75 -15.30 34.05
C ILE A 150 -9.99 -15.83 33.32
N TYR A 151 -10.13 -15.46 32.06
CA TYR A 151 -11.30 -15.77 31.24
C TYR A 151 -10.96 -16.87 30.23
N PHE A 152 -11.73 -17.96 30.24
CA PHE A 152 -11.68 -18.95 29.16
C PHE A 152 -12.63 -18.52 28.06
N LEU A 153 -12.12 -18.39 26.83
CA LEU A 153 -12.89 -17.95 25.66
C LEU A 153 -12.72 -18.90 24.46
N PRO A 154 -13.68 -18.89 23.53
CA PRO A 154 -13.69 -19.75 22.36
C PRO A 154 -12.56 -19.45 21.38
N LYS A 155 -12.43 -20.34 20.39
CA LYS A 155 -11.46 -20.23 19.28
C LYS A 155 -11.52 -18.90 18.53
N SER A 156 -12.71 -18.30 18.41
CA SER A 156 -12.89 -17.00 17.74
C SER A 156 -12.10 -15.88 18.39
N ASP A 157 -11.76 -16.02 19.67
CA ASP A 157 -11.13 -14.98 20.48
C ASP A 157 -9.72 -15.38 20.94
N ASN A 158 -9.50 -16.64 21.32
CA ASN A 158 -8.24 -17.10 21.94
C ASN A 158 -7.48 -18.16 21.15
N TRP A 159 -7.63 -18.19 19.83
CA TRP A 159 -6.83 -19.03 18.95
C TRP A 159 -6.29 -18.24 17.78
N TRP A 160 -4.96 -18.22 17.64
CA TRP A 160 -4.33 -17.53 16.53
C TRP A 160 -3.97 -18.51 15.41
N GLU A 161 -4.44 -18.20 14.22
CA GLU A 161 -4.01 -18.85 12.98
C GLU A 161 -4.16 -17.90 11.79
N LEU A 162 -3.36 -18.12 10.76
CA LEU A 162 -3.50 -17.37 9.51
C LEU A 162 -4.65 -17.96 8.69
N GLU A 163 -5.76 -17.23 8.60
CA GLU A 163 -6.97 -17.65 7.90
C GLU A 163 -6.67 -17.94 6.41
N GLY A 164 -7.32 -18.97 5.86
CA GLY A 164 -7.15 -19.36 4.45
C GLY A 164 -5.80 -19.95 4.07
N THR A 165 -4.90 -20.21 5.04
CA THR A 165 -3.58 -20.80 4.78
C THR A 165 -3.42 -22.21 5.37
N VAL A 166 -2.49 -22.97 4.78
CA VAL A 166 -2.04 -24.28 5.27
C VAL A 166 -0.52 -24.25 5.43
N GLY A 167 -0.01 -25.03 6.38
CA GLY A 167 1.42 -25.15 6.65
C GLY A 167 2.02 -24.02 7.48
N THR A 168 1.20 -23.15 8.06
CA THR A 168 1.59 -22.02 8.90
C THR A 168 1.56 -22.40 10.40
N PRO A 169 2.42 -21.80 11.24
CA PRO A 169 2.37 -22.00 12.68
C PRO A 169 1.09 -21.36 13.26
N CYS A 170 0.55 -21.95 14.33
CA CYS A 170 -0.67 -21.53 15.01
C CYS A 170 -0.67 -22.04 16.45
N GLY A 171 -1.60 -21.54 17.27
CA GLY A 171 -1.75 -21.99 18.65
C GLY A 171 -2.69 -21.13 19.48
N PRO A 172 -2.85 -21.47 20.78
CA PRO A 172 -3.66 -20.66 21.69
C PRO A 172 -3.05 -19.27 21.82
N ASP A 173 -3.92 -18.27 21.83
CA ASP A 173 -3.58 -16.88 22.08
C ASP A 173 -3.89 -16.53 23.53
N ASN A 174 -3.01 -15.79 24.18
CA ASN A 174 -3.18 -15.28 25.53
C ASN A 174 -3.20 -13.75 25.47
N GLU A 175 -4.39 -13.16 25.56
CA GLU A 175 -4.53 -11.71 25.51
C GLU A 175 -4.54 -11.12 26.92
N TRP A 176 -4.05 -9.88 27.02
CA TRP A 176 -3.92 -9.13 28.26
C TRP A 176 -4.86 -7.93 28.24
N PHE A 177 -5.71 -7.84 29.26
CA PHE A 177 -6.69 -6.78 29.41
C PHE A 177 -6.48 -5.98 30.68
N TYR A 178 -6.92 -4.73 30.65
CA TYR A 178 -6.96 -3.89 31.84
C TYR A 178 -8.26 -3.07 31.91
N PRO A 179 -8.87 -2.94 33.10
CA PRO A 179 -10.05 -2.11 33.27
C PRO A 179 -9.67 -0.62 33.36
N ARG A 180 -10.30 0.19 32.53
CA ARG A 180 -10.36 1.64 32.66
C ARG A 180 -11.27 2.04 33.82
N ASP A 181 -11.19 3.30 34.24
CA ASP A 181 -12.09 3.87 35.26
C ASP A 181 -13.48 4.18 34.68
N VAL A 182 -14.13 3.14 34.17
CA VAL A 182 -15.48 3.14 33.62
C VAL A 182 -16.32 2.19 34.48
N LYS A 183 -17.51 2.63 34.88
CA LYS A 183 -18.42 1.80 35.68
C LYS A 183 -18.84 0.55 34.89
N PRO A 184 -18.99 -0.62 35.54
CA PRO A 184 -19.56 -1.79 34.89
C PRO A 184 -20.92 -1.46 34.27
N CYS A 185 -21.13 -1.87 33.03
CA CYS A 185 -22.40 -1.69 32.33
C CYS A 185 -23.49 -2.69 32.78
N GLY A 186 -23.15 -3.63 33.67
CA GLY A 186 -24.03 -4.65 34.18
C GLY A 186 -23.27 -5.75 34.94
N PRO A 187 -23.98 -6.76 35.47
CA PRO A 187 -23.40 -7.86 36.24
C PRO A 187 -22.46 -8.77 35.41
N HIS A 188 -22.61 -8.80 34.09
CA HIS A 188 -21.80 -9.60 33.17
C HIS A 188 -20.74 -8.77 32.42
N CYS A 189 -20.37 -7.60 32.95
CA CYS A 189 -19.35 -6.74 32.33
C CYS A 189 -17.95 -7.36 32.50
N GLY A 190 -17.43 -7.96 31.43
CA GLY A 190 -16.10 -8.57 31.35
C GLY A 190 -15.33 -8.15 30.10
N VAL A 191 -14.21 -8.84 29.84
CA VAL A 191 -13.26 -8.54 28.75
C VAL A 191 -13.86 -8.62 27.35
N THR A 192 -14.90 -9.43 27.16
CA THR A 192 -15.63 -9.54 25.88
C THR A 192 -16.68 -8.45 25.67
N CYS A 193 -16.81 -7.50 26.60
CA CYS A 193 -17.84 -6.47 26.54
C CYS A 193 -17.37 -5.24 25.75
N GLY A 194 -18.14 -4.83 24.74
CA GLY A 194 -17.91 -3.61 23.96
C GLY A 194 -18.20 -2.28 24.67
N CYS A 195 -18.42 -2.27 26.00
CA CYS A 195 -18.74 -1.04 26.74
C CYS A 195 -17.54 -0.10 26.96
N GLY A 196 -16.34 -0.49 26.52
CA GLY A 196 -15.12 0.31 26.63
C GLY A 196 -14.47 0.28 28.02
N ARG A 197 -14.99 -0.54 28.95
CA ARG A 197 -14.41 -0.71 30.28
C ARG A 197 -13.08 -1.45 30.24
N TYR A 198 -12.96 -2.52 29.46
CA TYR A 198 -11.72 -3.27 29.33
C TYR A 198 -11.02 -2.85 28.04
N VAL A 199 -9.70 -2.69 28.12
CA VAL A 199 -8.85 -2.46 26.94
C VAL A 199 -7.89 -3.63 26.81
N GLU A 200 -7.86 -4.22 25.64
CA GLU A 200 -6.85 -5.18 25.22
C GLU A 200 -5.52 -4.42 25.02
N ILE A 201 -4.50 -4.78 25.79
CA ILE A 201 -3.19 -4.13 25.81
C ILE A 201 -2.23 -4.80 24.82
N GLY A 202 -2.37 -6.11 24.63
CA GLY A 202 -1.57 -6.91 23.71
C GLY A 202 -1.76 -8.39 23.98
N ASN A 203 -1.09 -9.21 23.18
CA ASN A 203 -1.26 -10.65 23.20
C ASN A 203 0.07 -11.43 23.14
N ASP A 204 0.00 -12.68 23.60
CA ASP A 204 1.07 -13.66 23.59
C ASP A 204 0.56 -14.95 22.95
N VAL A 205 0.91 -15.17 21.68
CA VAL A 205 0.56 -16.36 20.92
C VAL A 205 1.56 -17.47 21.20
N TYR A 206 1.07 -18.59 21.70
CA TYR A 206 1.86 -19.78 21.99
C TYR A 206 1.81 -20.76 20.83
N MET A 207 2.56 -20.45 19.77
CA MET A 207 2.62 -21.26 18.56
C MET A 207 3.23 -22.64 18.84
N GLN A 208 2.40 -23.67 18.84
CA GLN A 208 2.81 -25.05 19.11
C GLN A 208 2.20 -26.06 18.13
N TYR A 209 1.40 -25.58 17.17
CA TYR A 209 0.79 -26.36 16.12
C TYR A 209 1.11 -25.78 14.74
N LYS A 210 1.09 -26.63 13.73
CA LYS A 210 1.10 -26.28 12.33
C LYS A 210 -0.26 -26.61 11.76
N LYS A 211 -0.85 -25.64 11.07
CA LYS A 211 -2.15 -25.78 10.42
C LYS A 211 -2.04 -26.74 9.23
N THR A 212 -2.91 -27.74 9.19
CA THR A 212 -3.05 -28.66 8.06
C THR A 212 -4.36 -28.36 7.32
N ALA A 213 -4.66 -29.10 6.26
CA ALA A 213 -5.92 -28.92 5.52
C ALA A 213 -7.16 -29.23 6.38
N ASP A 214 -7.02 -30.18 7.31
CA ASP A 214 -8.14 -30.74 8.07
C ASP A 214 -8.00 -30.55 9.60
N GLY A 215 -6.99 -29.80 10.07
CA GLY A 215 -6.76 -29.59 11.50
C GLY A 215 -5.36 -29.09 11.84
N TYR A 216 -4.73 -29.70 12.85
CA TYR A 216 -3.48 -29.24 13.45
C TYR A 216 -2.52 -30.39 13.74
N GLU A 217 -1.25 -30.22 13.42
CA GLU A 217 -0.17 -31.12 13.82
C GLU A 217 0.80 -30.40 14.77
N PRO A 218 1.40 -31.06 15.78
CA PRO A 218 2.38 -30.40 16.64
C PRO A 218 3.59 -29.86 15.86
N LEU A 219 4.05 -28.65 16.17
CA LEU A 219 5.31 -28.13 15.65
C LEU A 219 6.50 -28.86 16.29
N GLU A 220 7.58 -29.04 15.52
CA GLU A 220 8.86 -29.56 16.04
C GLU A 220 9.40 -28.66 17.16
N ASN A 221 9.30 -27.33 16.98
CA ASN A 221 9.69 -26.34 17.96
C ASN A 221 8.47 -25.51 18.38
N LYS A 222 8.27 -25.37 19.69
CA LYS A 222 7.30 -24.42 20.25
C LYS A 222 7.87 -23.02 20.20
N ASN A 223 7.08 -22.05 19.77
CA ASN A 223 7.49 -20.66 19.62
C ASN A 223 6.58 -19.73 20.44
N VAL A 224 7.10 -18.57 20.76
CA VAL A 224 6.32 -17.45 21.31
C VAL A 224 6.32 -16.34 20.28
N ASP A 225 5.15 -15.81 19.98
CA ASP A 225 4.93 -14.61 19.18
C ASP A 225 4.12 -13.61 20.01
N THR A 226 4.60 -12.38 20.11
CA THR A 226 3.98 -11.35 20.96
C THR A 226 3.67 -10.12 20.13
N GLY A 227 2.45 -9.61 20.27
CA GLY A 227 1.98 -8.40 19.61
C GLY A 227 1.36 -7.42 20.59
N PHE A 228 2.08 -6.34 20.92
CA PHE A 228 1.56 -5.22 21.71
C PHE A 228 1.45 -3.98 20.83
N GLY A 229 0.24 -3.45 20.65
CA GLY A 229 0.03 -2.24 19.85
C GLY A 229 0.58 -1.01 20.55
N LEU A 230 1.64 -0.39 20.01
CA LEU A 230 2.31 0.77 20.61
C LEU A 230 1.36 1.95 20.75
N ASP A 231 0.67 2.35 19.68
CA ASP A 231 -0.23 3.50 19.66
C ASP A 231 -1.34 3.37 20.72
N ARG A 232 -1.93 2.17 20.82
CA ARG A 232 -2.98 1.86 21.80
C ARG A 232 -2.44 1.86 23.23
N MET A 233 -1.30 1.22 23.44
CA MET A 233 -0.64 1.16 24.75
C MET A 233 -0.22 2.55 25.22
N LEU A 234 0.32 3.37 24.33
CA LEU A 234 0.70 4.75 24.62
C LEU A 234 -0.50 5.61 25.05
N ALA A 235 -1.61 5.53 24.32
CA ALA A 235 -2.83 6.22 24.70
C ALA A 235 -3.31 5.77 26.09
N PHE A 236 -3.37 4.46 26.31
CA PHE A 236 -3.80 3.87 27.57
C PHE A 236 -2.93 4.29 28.76
N LEU A 237 -1.60 4.19 28.64
CA LEU A 237 -0.65 4.54 29.71
C LEU A 237 -0.68 6.03 30.08
N ASN A 238 -1.11 6.89 29.16
CA ASN A 238 -1.30 8.32 29.42
C ASN A 238 -2.75 8.66 29.83
N GLY A 239 -3.61 7.67 30.08
CA GLY A 239 -5.00 7.87 30.49
C GLY A 239 -5.89 8.46 29.39
N LEU A 240 -5.50 8.31 28.13
CA LEU A 240 -6.19 8.87 26.98
C LEU A 240 -7.11 7.81 26.34
N THR A 241 -8.30 8.25 25.94
CA THR A 241 -9.23 7.45 25.12
C THR A 241 -9.15 7.81 23.64
N ASP A 242 -8.34 8.82 23.30
CA ASP A 242 -8.12 9.34 21.97
C ASP A 242 -6.64 9.27 21.65
N GLY A 243 -6.25 8.34 20.78
CA GLY A 243 -4.84 8.12 20.46
C GLY A 243 -4.20 9.26 19.68
N TYR A 244 -5.00 10.11 19.03
CA TYR A 244 -4.52 11.32 18.35
C TYR A 244 -4.11 12.44 19.31
N LYS A 245 -4.37 12.29 20.61
CA LYS A 245 -3.86 13.17 21.67
C LYS A 245 -2.50 12.74 22.23
N THR A 246 -1.95 11.62 21.77
CA THR A 246 -0.60 11.18 22.17
C THR A 246 0.47 12.02 21.47
N ASP A 247 1.73 11.93 21.93
CA ASP A 247 2.86 12.62 21.29
C ASP A 247 3.15 12.11 19.86
N LEU A 248 2.56 10.99 19.44
CA LEU A 248 2.59 10.55 18.05
C LEU A 248 1.90 11.54 17.11
N PHE A 249 0.92 12.31 17.58
CA PHE A 249 0.05 13.14 16.75
C PHE A 249 -0.15 14.56 17.26
N ALA A 250 0.06 14.83 18.55
CA ALA A 250 -0.29 16.10 19.18
C ALA A 250 0.27 17.33 18.42
N GLU A 251 1.53 17.26 17.97
CA GLU A 251 2.14 18.36 17.20
C GLU A 251 1.60 18.47 15.77
N ALA A 252 1.28 17.35 15.13
CA ALA A 252 0.66 17.34 13.81
C ALA A 252 -0.77 17.94 13.86
N ILE A 253 -1.53 17.59 14.89
CA ILE A 253 -2.87 18.15 15.14
C ILE A 253 -2.77 19.64 15.45
N ALA A 254 -1.84 20.08 16.30
CA ALA A 254 -1.63 21.50 16.60
C ALA A 254 -1.29 22.32 15.34
N CYS A 255 -0.48 21.75 14.43
CA CYS A 255 -0.20 22.36 13.12
C CYS A 255 -1.49 22.56 12.30
N LEU A 256 -2.41 21.60 12.33
CA LEU A 256 -3.68 21.67 11.61
C LEU A 256 -4.69 22.61 12.28
N GLU A 257 -4.76 22.67 13.61
CA GLU A 257 -5.57 23.65 14.34
C GLU A 257 -5.12 25.08 14.01
N GLN A 258 -3.81 25.34 14.02
CA GLN A 258 -3.25 26.64 13.67
C GLN A 258 -3.57 27.01 12.22
N ALA A 259 -3.42 26.07 11.28
CA ALA A 259 -3.66 26.33 9.87
C ALA A 259 -5.15 26.52 9.53
N SER A 260 -6.05 25.83 10.23
CA SER A 260 -7.50 25.87 9.98
C SER A 260 -8.23 26.94 10.81
N ALA A 261 -7.62 27.42 11.90
CA ALA A 261 -8.27 28.20 12.94
C ALA A 261 -9.51 27.49 13.55
N LYS A 262 -9.52 26.14 13.55
CA LYS A 262 -10.56 25.31 14.16
C LYS A 262 -10.00 24.54 15.36
N SER A 263 -10.85 24.29 16.35
CA SER A 263 -10.50 23.55 17.56
C SER A 263 -10.71 22.06 17.36
N TYR A 264 -9.70 21.25 17.67
CA TYR A 264 -9.80 19.80 17.71
C TYR A 264 -10.82 19.35 18.77
N ASP A 265 -10.85 20.01 19.93
CA ASP A 265 -11.68 19.59 21.07
C ASP A 265 -13.13 20.12 21.03
N ASP A 266 -13.40 21.16 20.25
CA ASP A 266 -14.72 21.80 20.22
C ASP A 266 -15.49 21.61 18.90
N ASP A 267 -14.82 21.21 17.81
CA ASP A 267 -15.45 20.99 16.50
C ASP A 267 -15.29 19.52 16.07
N ALA A 268 -16.39 18.76 16.09
CA ALA A 268 -16.39 17.33 15.78
C ALA A 268 -16.03 17.03 14.31
N ASP A 269 -16.46 17.87 13.37
CA ASP A 269 -16.16 17.70 11.96
C ASP A 269 -14.69 18.04 11.69
N ALA A 270 -14.19 19.12 12.30
CA ALA A 270 -12.78 19.47 12.23
C ALA A 270 -11.90 18.38 12.86
N ARG A 271 -12.30 17.84 14.02
CA ARG A 271 -11.60 16.73 14.69
C ARG A 271 -11.46 15.53 13.77
N LYS A 272 -12.56 15.06 13.18
CA LYS A 272 -12.54 13.92 12.26
C LYS A 272 -11.60 14.19 11.08
N ALA A 273 -11.70 15.38 10.48
CA ALA A 273 -10.86 15.75 9.35
C ALA A 273 -9.37 15.84 9.72
N MET A 274 -9.04 16.43 10.87
CA MET A 274 -7.65 16.55 11.35
C MET A 274 -7.03 15.17 11.60
N ARG A 275 -7.79 14.25 12.18
CA ARG A 275 -7.35 12.85 12.38
C ARG A 275 -7.02 12.17 11.05
N ILE A 276 -7.92 12.28 10.06
CA ILE A 276 -7.71 11.67 8.73
C ILE A 276 -6.49 12.28 8.05
N VAL A 277 -6.33 13.61 8.08
CA VAL A 277 -5.14 14.28 7.51
C VAL A 277 -3.87 13.81 8.20
N ALA A 278 -3.84 13.78 9.53
CA ALA A 278 -2.66 13.39 10.30
C ALA A 278 -2.29 11.91 10.08
N ASP A 279 -3.25 10.98 10.20
CA ASP A 279 -3.01 9.54 10.01
C ASP A 279 -2.53 9.22 8.60
N HIS A 280 -3.23 9.70 7.57
CA HIS A 280 -2.88 9.36 6.21
C HIS A 280 -1.57 10.02 5.76
N THR A 281 -1.24 11.21 6.29
CA THR A 281 0.07 11.83 6.09
C THR A 281 1.17 11.01 6.77
N ARG A 282 0.93 10.55 8.01
CA ARG A 282 1.84 9.64 8.74
C ARG A 282 2.13 8.40 7.91
N THR A 283 1.10 7.72 7.42
CA THR A 283 1.25 6.52 6.60
C THR A 283 1.97 6.81 5.28
N ALA A 284 1.70 7.94 4.64
CA ALA A 284 2.39 8.33 3.41
C ALA A 284 3.89 8.54 3.63
N VAL A 285 4.28 9.25 4.69
CA VAL A 285 5.69 9.41 5.09
C VAL A 285 6.35 8.05 5.28
N MET A 286 5.70 7.15 6.03
CA MET A 286 6.24 5.82 6.30
C MET A 286 6.40 4.98 5.02
N LEU A 287 5.42 4.99 4.12
CA LEU A 287 5.44 4.18 2.88
C LEU A 287 6.41 4.72 1.81
N ILE A 288 6.56 6.03 1.70
CA ILE A 288 7.51 6.64 0.74
C ILE A 288 8.95 6.50 1.27
N GLY A 289 9.13 6.69 2.58
CA GLY A 289 10.43 6.65 3.24
C GLY A 289 10.95 5.23 3.54
N ASP A 290 10.13 4.20 3.36
CA ASP A 290 10.50 2.80 3.59
C ASP A 290 11.75 2.38 2.78
N VAL A 291 12.45 1.33 3.24
CA VAL A 291 13.60 0.76 2.52
C VAL A 291 13.20 0.30 1.10
N ASN A 292 12.01 -0.28 0.95
CA ASN A 292 11.38 -0.63 -0.33
C ASN A 292 10.30 0.40 -0.71
N GLY A 293 10.57 1.67 -0.43
CA GLY A 293 9.63 2.78 -0.56
C GLY A 293 8.87 2.78 -1.89
N ILE A 294 7.58 3.15 -1.79
CA ILE A 294 6.65 3.17 -2.93
C ILE A 294 6.17 4.60 -3.20
N VAL A 295 5.69 4.82 -4.43
CA VAL A 295 5.11 6.11 -4.86
C VAL A 295 3.66 5.95 -5.32
N PRO A 296 2.84 7.02 -5.29
CA PRO A 296 1.44 7.01 -5.73
C PRO A 296 1.24 6.48 -7.16
N SER A 297 0.55 5.35 -7.31
CA SER A 297 0.33 4.66 -8.59
C SER A 297 -1.16 4.31 -8.82
N ASN A 298 -1.49 3.70 -9.98
CA ASN A 298 -2.84 3.20 -10.28
C ASN A 298 -3.06 1.74 -9.84
N VAL A 299 -2.04 1.06 -9.33
CA VAL A 299 -2.07 -0.39 -9.06
C VAL A 299 -1.33 -0.75 -7.77
N GLY A 300 -1.73 -1.88 -7.17
CA GLY A 300 -1.05 -2.47 -6.02
C GLY A 300 -0.88 -1.52 -4.84
N ALA A 301 0.26 -1.62 -4.14
CA ALA A 301 0.56 -0.81 -2.97
C ALA A 301 0.56 0.71 -3.28
N GLY A 302 1.02 1.09 -4.47
CA GLY A 302 1.00 2.49 -4.92
C GLY A 302 -0.41 3.06 -5.09
N TYR A 303 -1.41 2.23 -5.41
CA TYR A 303 -2.81 2.66 -5.44
C TYR A 303 -3.33 2.99 -4.03
N ILE A 304 -2.97 2.18 -3.03
CA ILE A 304 -3.35 2.44 -1.63
C ILE A 304 -2.70 3.74 -1.14
N LEU A 305 -1.40 3.91 -1.35
CA LEU A 305 -0.71 5.15 -1.00
C LEU A 305 -1.37 6.38 -1.66
N ARG A 306 -1.69 6.27 -2.95
CA ARG A 306 -2.43 7.32 -3.67
C ARG A 306 -3.79 7.62 -3.02
N ARG A 307 -4.57 6.59 -2.70
CA ARG A 307 -5.90 6.74 -2.05
C ARG A 307 -5.78 7.50 -0.74
N LEU A 308 -4.84 7.11 0.13
CA LEU A 308 -4.60 7.75 1.42
C LEU A 308 -4.23 9.23 1.28
N MET A 309 -3.25 9.52 0.41
CA MET A 309 -2.80 10.90 0.18
C MET A 309 -3.91 11.78 -0.40
N ARG A 310 -4.69 11.28 -1.35
CA ARG A 310 -5.82 12.04 -1.94
C ARG A 310 -6.91 12.32 -0.93
N ARG A 311 -7.17 11.36 -0.03
CA ARG A 311 -8.11 11.54 1.07
C ARG A 311 -7.61 12.59 2.07
N ALA A 312 -6.33 12.57 2.44
CA ALA A 312 -5.71 13.63 3.25
C ALA A 312 -5.84 15.01 2.58
N ILE A 313 -5.53 15.13 1.28
CA ILE A 313 -5.64 16.38 0.51
C ILE A 313 -7.08 16.92 0.51
N ARG A 314 -8.07 16.04 0.33
CA ARG A 314 -9.49 16.41 0.37
C ARG A 314 -9.88 16.97 1.74
N TYR A 315 -9.56 16.26 2.82
CA TYR A 315 -9.93 16.69 4.17
C TYR A 315 -9.17 17.96 4.62
N ALA A 316 -7.93 18.16 4.15
CA ALA A 316 -7.23 19.43 4.34
C ALA A 316 -7.99 20.60 3.70
N ARG A 317 -8.49 20.44 2.46
CA ARG A 317 -9.33 21.46 1.83
C ARG A 317 -10.66 21.68 2.55
N GLN A 318 -11.30 20.60 3.03
CA GLN A 318 -12.53 20.70 3.82
C GLN A 318 -12.32 21.48 5.14
N LEU A 319 -11.13 21.34 5.75
CA LEU A 319 -10.74 22.12 6.91
C LEU A 319 -10.49 23.60 6.59
N GLY A 320 -10.35 23.97 5.32
CA GLY A 320 -9.89 25.30 4.91
C GLY A 320 -8.36 25.46 5.02
N VAL A 321 -7.63 24.34 5.04
CA VAL A 321 -6.16 24.30 5.14
C VAL A 321 -5.57 24.23 3.73
N GLU A 322 -4.59 25.10 3.47
CA GLU A 322 -3.74 25.03 2.28
C GLU A 322 -3.02 23.68 2.23
N THR A 323 -3.10 22.97 1.10
CA THR A 323 -2.59 21.60 0.98
C THR A 323 -1.08 21.49 1.16
N SER A 324 -0.34 22.59 0.96
CA SER A 324 1.09 22.70 1.28
C SER A 324 1.40 22.41 2.76
N LYS A 325 0.44 22.63 3.68
CA LYS A 325 0.59 22.29 5.11
C LYS A 325 0.73 20.79 5.37
N ILE A 326 0.30 19.93 4.45
CA ILE A 326 0.53 18.48 4.56
C ILE A 326 2.04 18.17 4.60
N VAL A 327 2.88 18.97 3.94
CA VAL A 327 4.34 18.82 4.00
C VAL A 327 4.86 19.17 5.40
N GLU A 328 4.34 20.22 6.04
CA GLU A 328 4.72 20.57 7.42
C GLU A 328 4.28 19.49 8.43
N VAL A 329 3.11 18.88 8.21
CA VAL A 329 2.64 17.72 8.99
C VAL A 329 3.58 16.52 8.77
N ALA A 330 4.04 16.28 7.54
CA ALA A 330 5.02 15.25 7.23
C ALA A 330 6.35 15.49 7.97
N ASP A 331 6.82 16.73 8.02
CA ASP A 331 8.04 17.12 8.74
C ASP A 331 7.94 16.81 10.25
N VAL A 332 6.77 17.02 10.86
CA VAL A 332 6.56 16.63 12.27
C VAL A 332 6.83 15.15 12.48
N PHE A 333 6.29 14.29 11.62
CA PHE A 333 6.51 12.84 11.73
C PHE A 333 7.97 12.46 11.50
N ILE A 334 8.63 13.06 10.51
CA ILE A 334 10.03 12.77 10.16
C ILE A 334 10.99 13.26 11.25
N ASP A 335 10.87 14.52 11.67
CA ASP A 335 11.89 15.20 12.48
C ASP A 335 11.70 14.97 13.99
N LYS A 336 10.46 14.72 14.43
CA LYS A 336 10.13 14.72 15.88
C LYS A 336 9.65 13.37 16.38
N VAL A 337 8.77 12.71 15.64
CA VAL A 337 8.13 11.46 16.08
C VAL A 337 9.02 10.25 15.80
N TYR A 338 9.52 10.14 14.56
CA TYR A 338 10.19 8.93 14.06
C TYR A 338 11.69 9.10 13.76
N ASN A 339 12.26 10.28 14.00
CA ASN A 339 13.66 10.61 13.69
C ASN A 339 14.69 9.61 14.27
N GLU A 340 14.41 9.03 15.43
CA GLU A 340 15.27 8.05 16.10
C GLU A 340 14.93 6.59 15.71
N ALA A 341 13.65 6.27 15.55
CA ALA A 341 13.18 4.91 15.30
C ALA A 341 13.32 4.49 13.82
N TYR A 342 13.22 5.45 12.90
CA TYR A 342 13.29 5.22 11.46
C TYR A 342 14.26 6.21 10.78
N PRO A 343 15.59 5.98 10.89
CA PRO A 343 16.61 6.89 10.38
C PRO A 343 16.50 7.18 8.87
N LEU A 344 16.00 6.20 8.09
CA LEU A 344 15.80 6.36 6.65
C LEU A 344 14.80 7.47 6.31
N LEU A 345 13.86 7.81 7.19
CA LEU A 345 12.94 8.93 6.96
C LEU A 345 13.68 10.26 6.94
N VAL A 346 14.64 10.42 7.86
CA VAL A 346 15.48 11.62 7.94
C VAL A 346 16.40 11.70 6.73
N GLU A 347 17.02 10.58 6.34
CA GLU A 347 17.88 10.52 5.15
C GLU A 347 17.10 10.84 3.87
N LYS A 348 15.88 10.30 3.73
CA LYS A 348 15.02 10.48 2.55
C LYS A 348 14.08 11.68 2.64
N LYS A 349 14.24 12.57 3.63
CA LYS A 349 13.29 13.67 3.90
C LYS A 349 12.93 14.47 2.65
N ALA A 350 13.94 14.97 1.93
CA ALA A 350 13.72 15.77 0.72
C ALA A 350 12.98 15.00 -0.39
N TYR A 351 13.24 13.70 -0.51
CA TYR A 351 12.55 12.83 -1.47
C TYR A 351 11.08 12.61 -1.07
N ILE A 352 10.81 12.37 0.21
CA ILE A 352 9.45 12.21 0.74
C ILE A 352 8.63 13.48 0.50
N GLU A 353 9.19 14.65 0.82
CA GLU A 353 8.52 15.93 0.59
C GLU A 353 8.20 16.15 -0.91
N ASP A 354 9.14 15.82 -1.80
CA ASP A 354 8.97 16.00 -3.25
C ASP A 354 7.85 15.10 -3.81
N GLU A 355 7.81 13.83 -3.40
CA GLU A 355 6.72 12.91 -3.80
C GLU A 355 5.35 13.35 -3.26
N ILE A 356 5.30 13.88 -2.02
CA ILE A 356 4.08 14.48 -1.46
C ILE A 356 3.64 15.69 -2.30
N LYS A 357 4.56 16.62 -2.60
CA LYS A 357 4.28 17.82 -3.40
C LYS A 357 3.79 17.46 -4.80
N LYS A 358 4.40 16.47 -5.46
CA LYS A 358 3.98 15.97 -6.79
C LYS A 358 2.54 15.47 -6.79
N GLU A 359 2.16 14.63 -5.82
CA GLU A 359 0.79 14.11 -5.78
C GLU A 359 -0.23 15.18 -5.39
N ILE A 360 0.12 16.13 -4.51
CA ILE A 360 -0.70 17.32 -4.23
C ILE A 360 -0.98 18.07 -5.53
N ALA A 361 0.07 18.48 -6.26
CA ALA A 361 -0.07 19.27 -7.48
C ALA A 361 -0.94 18.54 -8.54
N LYS A 362 -0.72 17.23 -8.68
CA LYS A 362 -1.47 16.38 -9.61
C LYS A 362 -2.94 16.25 -9.23
N PHE A 363 -3.24 16.06 -7.94
CA PHE A 363 -4.60 15.81 -7.50
C PHE A 363 -5.42 17.09 -7.39
N GLU A 364 -4.84 18.21 -6.97
CA GLU A 364 -5.56 19.48 -6.85
C GLU A 364 -6.20 19.94 -8.16
N ALA A 365 -5.49 19.78 -9.28
CA ALA A 365 -6.01 20.08 -10.62
C ALA A 365 -7.26 19.24 -10.97
N THR A 366 -7.32 18.01 -10.47
CA THR A 366 -8.39 17.03 -10.72
C THR A 366 -9.56 17.21 -9.74
N LEU A 367 -9.26 17.58 -8.49
CA LEU A 367 -10.22 17.64 -7.40
C LEU A 367 -11.28 18.72 -7.63
N VAL A 368 -10.89 19.90 -8.11
CA VAL A 368 -11.83 21.03 -8.31
C VAL A 368 -12.88 20.68 -9.38
N SER A 369 -12.45 20.14 -10.51
CA SER A 369 -13.34 19.77 -11.61
C SER A 369 -14.21 18.57 -11.24
N GLY A 370 -13.63 17.56 -10.58
CA GLY A 370 -14.33 16.37 -10.13
C GLY A 370 -15.39 16.66 -9.05
N MET A 371 -15.09 17.47 -8.04
CA MET A 371 -16.06 17.89 -7.01
C MET A 371 -17.26 18.61 -7.62
N LYS A 372 -17.01 19.54 -8.55
CA LYS A 372 -18.08 20.26 -9.24
C LYS A 372 -19.00 19.32 -10.03
N GLU A 373 -18.44 18.29 -10.67
CA GLU A 373 -19.26 17.32 -11.39
C GLU A 373 -19.98 16.36 -10.44
N PHE A 374 -19.35 15.94 -9.34
CA PHE A 374 -20.00 15.15 -8.29
C PHE A 374 -21.23 15.85 -7.72
N ASP A 375 -21.10 17.14 -7.36
CA ASP A 375 -22.22 17.93 -6.84
C ASP A 375 -23.37 18.06 -7.84
N LYS A 376 -23.06 18.16 -9.15
CA LYS A 376 -24.10 18.13 -10.19
C LYS A 376 -24.80 16.79 -10.27
N CYS A 377 -24.07 15.67 -10.12
CA CYS A 377 -24.67 14.34 -10.09
C CYS A 377 -25.67 14.21 -8.94
N ILE A 378 -25.27 14.59 -7.71
CA ILE A 378 -26.16 14.59 -6.54
C ILE A 378 -27.36 15.53 -6.74
N SER A 379 -27.12 16.78 -7.13
CA SER A 379 -28.18 17.75 -7.38
C SER A 379 -29.14 17.31 -8.49
N GLY A 380 -28.68 16.48 -9.44
CA GLY A 380 -29.51 15.86 -10.47
C GLY A 380 -30.48 14.82 -9.88
N ILE A 381 -29.98 13.96 -8.99
CA ILE A 381 -30.77 12.96 -8.28
C ILE A 381 -31.79 13.66 -7.37
N GLU A 382 -31.38 14.66 -6.60
CA GLU A 382 -32.26 15.42 -5.70
C GLU A 382 -33.42 16.08 -6.44
N ARG A 383 -33.13 16.77 -7.57
CA ARG A 383 -34.16 17.40 -8.40
C ARG A 383 -35.13 16.38 -8.99
N LYS A 384 -34.62 15.22 -9.43
CA LYS A 384 -35.46 14.12 -9.92
C LYS A 384 -36.36 13.59 -8.81
N ASN A 385 -35.80 13.35 -7.62
CA ASN A 385 -36.55 12.87 -6.46
C ASN A 385 -37.67 13.86 -6.09
N GLN A 386 -37.35 15.15 -5.98
CA GLN A 386 -38.34 16.20 -5.70
C GLN A 386 -39.47 16.23 -6.74
N PHE A 387 -39.13 16.16 -8.02
CA PHE A 387 -40.12 16.19 -9.11
C PHE A 387 -41.00 14.93 -9.14
N MET A 388 -40.41 13.76 -8.96
CA MET A 388 -41.13 12.48 -9.03
C MET A 388 -42.00 12.26 -7.79
N SER A 389 -41.50 12.54 -6.59
CA SER A 389 -42.31 12.45 -5.36
C SER A 389 -43.50 13.42 -5.37
N ALA A 390 -43.40 14.57 -6.05
CA ALA A 390 -44.52 15.49 -6.22
C ALA A 390 -45.59 14.98 -7.21
N LYS A 391 -45.21 14.11 -8.17
CA LYS A 391 -46.13 13.56 -9.18
C LYS A 391 -46.74 12.21 -8.79
N ASP A 392 -45.99 11.40 -8.05
CA ASP A 392 -46.35 10.04 -7.68
C ASP A 392 -46.03 9.79 -6.20
N PRO A 393 -47.05 9.74 -5.32
CA PRO A 393 -46.87 9.45 -3.91
C PRO A 393 -46.29 8.05 -3.61
N SER A 394 -46.29 7.13 -4.58
CA SER A 394 -45.71 5.79 -4.44
C SER A 394 -44.24 5.72 -4.88
N TYR A 395 -43.69 6.81 -5.43
CA TYR A 395 -42.30 6.88 -5.87
C TYR A 395 -41.33 6.76 -4.69
N VAL A 396 -40.37 5.85 -4.81
CA VAL A 396 -39.28 5.67 -3.85
C VAL A 396 -38.10 6.52 -4.30
N PRO A 397 -37.63 7.49 -3.49
CA PRO A 397 -36.49 8.33 -3.82
C PRO A 397 -35.23 7.51 -4.16
N GLU A 398 -34.57 7.89 -5.24
CA GLU A 398 -33.29 7.33 -5.61
C GLU A 398 -32.20 7.79 -4.64
N THR A 399 -31.49 6.83 -4.06
CA THR A 399 -30.39 7.05 -3.12
C THR A 399 -29.08 6.48 -3.66
N MET A 400 -28.99 6.25 -4.97
CA MET A 400 -27.84 5.61 -5.60
C MET A 400 -27.34 6.38 -6.82
N ILE A 401 -26.04 6.67 -6.86
CA ILE A 401 -25.34 7.16 -8.03
C ILE A 401 -25.14 5.99 -8.99
N ALA A 402 -25.71 6.08 -10.19
CA ALA A 402 -25.58 5.05 -11.21
C ALA A 402 -24.11 4.80 -11.61
N GLY A 403 -23.76 3.53 -11.87
CA GLY A 403 -22.39 3.13 -12.15
C GLY A 403 -21.74 3.84 -13.34
N LYS A 404 -22.52 4.13 -14.40
CA LYS A 404 -22.07 4.94 -15.55
C LYS A 404 -21.72 6.38 -15.19
N SER A 405 -22.42 6.97 -14.23
CA SER A 405 -22.12 8.33 -13.74
C SER A 405 -20.84 8.33 -12.90
N ALA A 406 -20.68 7.34 -12.02
CA ALA A 406 -19.44 7.13 -11.26
C ALA A 406 -18.25 6.84 -12.20
N PHE A 407 -18.46 6.04 -13.25
CA PHE A 407 -17.44 5.76 -14.25
C PHE A 407 -17.05 7.03 -15.04
N ARG A 408 -18.03 7.88 -15.38
CA ARG A 408 -17.75 9.17 -16.02
C ARG A 408 -16.95 10.11 -15.12
N LEU A 409 -17.25 10.16 -13.82
CA LEU A 409 -16.45 10.91 -12.84
C LEU A 409 -14.98 10.43 -12.86
N TYR A 410 -14.78 9.11 -12.86
CA TYR A 410 -13.46 8.48 -12.91
C TYR A 410 -12.72 8.73 -14.24
N ASP A 411 -13.32 8.36 -15.37
CA ASP A 411 -12.66 8.34 -16.68
C ASP A 411 -12.46 9.75 -17.26
N THR A 412 -13.50 10.58 -17.20
CA THR A 412 -13.48 11.90 -17.84
C THR A 412 -12.86 12.97 -16.95
N PHE A 413 -13.16 12.93 -15.65
CA PHE A 413 -12.75 13.98 -14.71
C PHE A 413 -11.60 13.55 -13.80
N GLY A 414 -11.09 12.31 -13.94
CA GLY A 414 -10.02 11.77 -13.10
C GLY A 414 -10.42 11.60 -11.63
N PHE A 415 -11.72 11.69 -11.33
CA PHE A 415 -12.26 11.73 -9.97
C PHE A 415 -12.38 10.31 -9.42
N PRO A 416 -11.60 9.94 -8.40
CA PRO A 416 -11.48 8.53 -8.04
C PRO A 416 -12.81 7.94 -7.55
N VAL A 417 -13.05 6.66 -7.85
CA VAL A 417 -14.29 5.98 -7.47
C VAL A 417 -14.41 5.86 -5.95
N GLU A 418 -13.30 5.62 -5.26
CA GLU A 418 -13.22 5.58 -3.81
C GLU A 418 -13.68 6.90 -3.17
N LEU A 419 -13.33 8.04 -3.79
CA LEU A 419 -13.75 9.35 -3.31
C LEU A 419 -15.22 9.62 -3.60
N THR A 420 -15.71 9.11 -4.74
CA THR A 420 -17.13 9.17 -5.11
C THR A 420 -17.99 8.39 -4.12
N VAL A 421 -17.54 7.20 -3.70
CA VAL A 421 -18.21 6.38 -2.67
C VAL A 421 -18.24 7.13 -1.35
N GLU A 422 -17.10 7.60 -0.86
CA GLU A 422 -17.01 8.29 0.44
C GLU A 422 -17.90 9.54 0.49
N LEU A 423 -17.85 10.38 -0.56
CA LEU A 423 -18.68 11.58 -0.66
C LEU A 423 -20.18 11.27 -0.78
N ALA A 424 -20.52 10.17 -1.47
CA ALA A 424 -21.91 9.73 -1.58
C ALA A 424 -22.43 9.34 -0.19
N GLU A 425 -21.68 8.54 0.56
CA GLU A 425 -22.05 8.08 1.90
C GLU A 425 -22.24 9.23 2.88
N GLU A 426 -21.34 10.22 2.88
CA GLU A 426 -21.48 11.44 3.69
C GLU A 426 -22.78 12.21 3.40
N LYS A 427 -23.27 12.17 2.16
CA LYS A 427 -24.54 12.79 1.75
C LYS A 427 -25.74 11.84 1.85
N GLY A 428 -25.57 10.63 2.37
CA GLY A 428 -26.64 9.62 2.49
C GLY A 428 -26.98 8.87 1.21
N TYR A 429 -26.08 8.87 0.22
CA TYR A 429 -26.20 8.15 -1.04
C TYR A 429 -25.23 6.94 -1.10
N LYS A 430 -25.51 6.02 -2.00
CA LYS A 430 -24.63 4.89 -2.37
C LYS A 430 -24.14 5.04 -3.79
N VAL A 431 -23.11 4.28 -4.16
CA VAL A 431 -22.64 4.18 -5.55
C VAL A 431 -22.88 2.76 -6.04
N ASP A 432 -23.41 2.64 -7.25
CA ASP A 432 -23.51 1.37 -7.96
C ASP A 432 -22.12 0.94 -8.47
N LEU A 433 -21.37 0.25 -7.60
CA LEU A 433 -20.03 -0.25 -7.91
C LEU A 433 -20.05 -1.36 -8.97
N ALA A 434 -21.10 -2.18 -9.01
CA ALA A 434 -21.24 -3.24 -10.02
C ALA A 434 -21.39 -2.62 -11.41
N GLY A 435 -22.26 -1.62 -11.56
CA GLY A 435 -22.40 -0.89 -12.82
C GLY A 435 -21.17 -0.05 -13.17
N PHE A 436 -20.40 0.43 -12.17
CA PHE A 436 -19.10 1.06 -12.41
C PHE A 436 -18.12 0.07 -13.02
N GLU A 437 -18.00 -1.13 -12.44
CA GLU A 437 -17.11 -2.17 -12.95
C GLU A 437 -17.51 -2.65 -14.34
N GLU A 438 -18.80 -2.77 -14.62
CA GLU A 438 -19.31 -3.10 -15.95
C GLU A 438 -18.88 -2.03 -16.97
N ALA A 439 -19.13 -0.76 -16.67
CA ALA A 439 -18.72 0.35 -17.53
C ALA A 439 -17.19 0.42 -17.70
N PHE A 440 -16.44 0.14 -16.64
CA PHE A 440 -14.98 0.08 -16.67
C PHE A 440 -14.47 -1.09 -17.53
N LYS A 441 -15.06 -2.28 -17.39
CA LYS A 441 -14.74 -3.47 -18.22
C LYS A 441 -15.08 -3.20 -19.67
N GLU A 442 -16.25 -2.64 -19.98
CA GLU A 442 -16.61 -2.24 -21.34
C GLU A 442 -15.59 -1.26 -21.94
N HIS A 443 -15.12 -0.28 -21.15
CA HIS A 443 -14.11 0.67 -21.61
C HIS A 443 -12.76 -0.01 -21.84
N GLN A 444 -12.36 -0.92 -20.95
CA GLN A 444 -11.16 -1.74 -21.13
C GLN A 444 -11.28 -2.64 -22.36
N GLU A 445 -12.42 -3.25 -22.61
CA GLU A 445 -12.68 -4.12 -23.76
C GLU A 445 -12.71 -3.32 -25.05
N LYS A 446 -13.32 -2.14 -25.09
CA LYS A 446 -13.23 -1.22 -26.24
C LYS A 446 -11.79 -0.80 -26.51
N SER A 447 -11.02 -0.52 -25.46
CA SER A 447 -9.58 -0.22 -25.54
C SER A 447 -8.72 -1.43 -25.93
N LYS A 448 -9.13 -2.64 -25.52
CA LYS A 448 -8.48 -3.92 -25.85
C LYS A 448 -8.88 -4.43 -27.21
N ALA A 449 -10.08 -4.21 -27.72
CA ALA A 449 -10.50 -4.57 -29.07
C ALA A 449 -9.74 -3.72 -30.08
N SER A 450 -9.55 -2.44 -29.77
CA SER A 450 -8.61 -1.57 -30.50
C SER A 450 -7.13 -1.94 -30.30
N ALA A 451 -6.78 -2.77 -29.31
CA ALA A 451 -5.45 -3.34 -29.11
C ALA A 451 -5.30 -4.82 -29.53
N GLN A 452 -6.38 -5.58 -29.77
CA GLN A 452 -6.38 -6.97 -30.23
C GLN A 452 -6.30 -7.05 -31.75
N SER A 453 -6.62 -5.96 -32.45
CA SER A 453 -6.05 -5.65 -33.77
C SER A 453 -4.53 -5.42 -33.72
N ALA A 454 -3.88 -5.53 -32.56
CA ALA A 454 -2.44 -5.33 -32.37
C ALA A 454 -1.75 -6.47 -31.57
N LYS A 455 -2.19 -7.72 -31.71
CA LYS A 455 -1.40 -8.89 -31.27
C LYS A 455 -0.17 -9.03 -32.17
N GLY A 456 0.97 -8.53 -31.67
CA GLY A 456 2.29 -8.69 -32.31
C GLY A 456 2.77 -7.49 -33.12
N GLY A 457 2.18 -6.30 -32.95
CA GLY A 457 2.69 -5.07 -33.56
C GLY A 457 2.62 -5.01 -35.10
N LEU A 458 2.39 -6.12 -35.78
CA LEU A 458 2.26 -6.26 -37.22
C LEU A 458 0.90 -6.89 -37.52
N THR A 459 0.00 -6.14 -38.12
CA THR A 459 -1.27 -6.69 -38.63
C THR A 459 -1.05 -7.59 -39.85
N GLU A 460 0.00 -7.30 -40.65
CA GLU A 460 0.37 -8.01 -41.88
C GLU A 460 1.91 -8.03 -42.06
N ARG A 461 2.45 -9.06 -42.71
CA ARG A 461 3.89 -9.20 -42.99
C ARG A 461 4.19 -8.79 -44.44
N THR A 462 4.25 -7.49 -44.68
CA THR A 462 4.61 -6.90 -45.97
C THR A 462 5.99 -6.22 -45.88
N ALA A 463 6.52 -5.75 -47.01
CA ALA A 463 7.81 -5.04 -47.02
C ALA A 463 7.70 -3.72 -46.24
N GLU A 464 6.58 -3.02 -46.43
CA GLU A 464 6.24 -1.75 -45.81
C GLU A 464 6.15 -1.88 -44.28
N THR A 465 5.56 -2.96 -43.77
CA THR A 465 5.52 -3.18 -42.33
C THR A 465 6.86 -3.57 -41.73
N ALA A 466 7.75 -4.22 -42.51
CA ALA A 466 9.13 -4.52 -42.10
C ALA A 466 10.00 -3.25 -42.04
N GLU A 467 9.81 -2.32 -42.97
CA GLU A 467 10.45 -0.99 -42.96
C GLU A 467 10.00 -0.17 -41.75
N LEU A 468 8.69 -0.07 -41.50
CA LEU A 468 8.15 0.62 -40.33
C LEU A 468 8.55 -0.05 -39.00
N HIS A 469 8.74 -1.36 -39.00
CA HIS A 469 9.26 -2.07 -37.83
C HIS A 469 10.73 -1.72 -37.56
N THR A 470 11.54 -1.67 -38.62
CA THR A 470 12.93 -1.19 -38.55
C THR A 470 12.98 0.26 -38.04
N ALA A 471 12.09 1.13 -38.53
CA ALA A 471 11.95 2.50 -38.07
C ALA A 471 11.57 2.59 -36.58
N THR A 472 10.79 1.63 -36.08
CA THR A 472 10.39 1.56 -34.66
C THR A 472 11.60 1.34 -33.73
N HIS A 473 12.54 0.48 -34.12
CA HIS A 473 13.78 0.26 -33.35
C HIS A 473 14.70 1.47 -33.37
N LEU A 474 14.87 2.09 -34.53
CA LEU A 474 15.63 3.35 -34.64
C LEU A 474 14.98 4.48 -33.83
N LEU A 475 13.65 4.54 -33.78
CA LEU A 475 12.91 5.50 -32.97
C LEU A 475 13.17 5.31 -31.48
N LEU A 476 13.12 4.08 -30.97
CA LEU A 476 13.42 3.79 -29.56
C LEU A 476 14.87 4.17 -29.22
N ALA A 477 15.83 3.82 -30.07
CA ALA A 477 17.22 4.20 -29.89
C ALA A 477 17.40 5.73 -29.87
N GLY A 478 16.75 6.45 -30.78
CA GLY A 478 16.76 7.91 -30.83
C GLY A 478 16.14 8.54 -29.58
N LEU A 479 14.99 8.02 -29.12
CA LEU A 479 14.36 8.47 -27.88
C LEU A 479 15.27 8.29 -26.67
N ARG A 480 15.96 7.15 -26.54
CA ARG A 480 16.91 6.91 -25.45
C ARG A 480 18.13 7.83 -25.55
N LYS A 481 18.61 8.10 -26.77
CA LYS A 481 19.74 8.99 -27.00
C LYS A 481 19.43 10.45 -26.61
N VAL A 482 18.22 10.92 -26.91
CA VAL A 482 17.80 12.31 -26.70
C VAL A 482 17.25 12.53 -25.28
N LEU A 483 16.42 11.60 -24.79
CA LEU A 483 15.68 11.76 -23.52
C LEU A 483 16.30 10.99 -22.35
N GLY A 484 17.29 10.12 -22.61
CA GLY A 484 18.02 9.35 -21.61
C GLY A 484 17.67 7.86 -21.54
N ASP A 485 18.55 7.09 -20.90
CA ASP A 485 18.47 5.62 -20.83
C ASP A 485 17.28 5.07 -20.03
N GLY A 486 16.56 5.93 -19.31
CA GLY A 486 15.33 5.57 -18.60
C GLY A 486 14.11 5.38 -19.49
N VAL A 487 14.22 5.62 -20.81
CA VAL A 487 13.11 5.44 -21.76
C VAL A 487 12.99 3.98 -22.23
N TYR A 488 11.80 3.44 -22.06
CA TYR A 488 11.39 2.08 -22.41
C TYR A 488 10.05 2.09 -23.15
N GLN A 489 9.88 1.13 -24.05
CA GLN A 489 8.62 0.91 -24.75
C GLN A 489 7.51 0.48 -23.77
N ARG A 490 6.34 1.10 -23.90
CA ARG A 490 5.09 0.76 -23.20
C ARG A 490 4.02 0.19 -24.12
N GLY A 491 4.15 0.39 -25.43
CA GLY A 491 3.25 -0.16 -26.44
C GLY A 491 3.74 0.16 -27.85
N SER A 492 3.41 -0.69 -28.82
CA SER A 492 3.67 -0.41 -30.24
C SER A 492 2.56 -0.99 -31.11
N ASN A 493 2.28 -0.34 -32.24
CA ASN A 493 1.38 -0.82 -33.28
C ASN A 493 1.84 -0.28 -34.63
N ILE A 494 2.13 -1.17 -35.57
CA ILE A 494 2.55 -0.87 -36.94
C ILE A 494 1.45 -1.36 -37.88
N THR A 495 1.14 -0.53 -38.85
CA THR A 495 0.27 -0.81 -40.01
C THR A 495 1.05 -0.45 -41.27
N GLU A 496 0.57 -0.78 -42.47
CA GLU A 496 1.26 -0.45 -43.72
C GLU A 496 1.52 1.07 -43.90
N GLU A 497 0.66 1.92 -43.35
CA GLU A 497 0.73 3.37 -43.55
C GLU A 497 1.50 4.12 -42.46
N ARG A 498 1.65 3.55 -41.25
CA ARG A 498 2.14 4.27 -40.07
C ARG A 498 2.58 3.35 -38.94
N LEU A 499 3.38 3.91 -38.03
CA LEU A 499 3.67 3.34 -36.72
C LEU A 499 3.13 4.22 -35.59
N ARG A 500 2.72 3.56 -34.50
CA ARG A 500 2.36 4.15 -33.21
C ARG A 500 3.28 3.58 -32.14
N PHE A 501 3.98 4.45 -31.43
CA PHE A 501 4.93 4.05 -30.41
C PHE A 501 4.65 4.74 -29.08
N ASP A 502 4.47 3.95 -28.02
CA ASP A 502 4.19 4.44 -26.67
C ASP A 502 5.41 4.18 -25.78
N PHE A 503 5.85 5.18 -25.01
CA PHE A 503 7.05 5.12 -24.18
C PHE A 503 6.85 5.82 -22.84
N ASN A 504 7.60 5.42 -21.80
CA ASN A 504 7.52 6.10 -20.49
C ASN A 504 8.26 7.43 -20.53
N PHE A 505 7.48 8.50 -20.38
CA PHE A 505 7.99 9.86 -20.24
C PHE A 505 6.89 10.70 -19.59
N ASP A 506 7.27 11.54 -18.64
CA ASP A 506 6.36 12.21 -17.71
C ASP A 506 5.83 13.56 -18.22
N ARG A 507 6.54 14.18 -19.16
CA ARG A 507 6.18 15.45 -19.78
C ARG A 507 6.05 15.36 -21.31
N PRO A 508 5.45 16.37 -21.97
CA PRO A 508 5.58 16.52 -23.42
C PRO A 508 7.02 16.63 -23.88
N MET A 509 7.32 16.07 -25.05
CA MET A 509 8.58 16.36 -25.72
C MET A 509 8.55 17.81 -26.22
N THR A 510 9.69 18.48 -26.13
CA THR A 510 9.91 19.79 -26.76
C THR A 510 10.02 19.63 -28.27
N GLU A 511 9.80 20.72 -29.01
CA GLU A 511 9.95 20.68 -30.47
C GLU A 511 11.39 20.33 -30.88
N GLU A 512 12.38 20.77 -30.10
CA GLU A 512 13.80 20.45 -30.27
C GLU A 512 14.08 18.96 -30.04
N GLU A 513 13.47 18.35 -29.01
CA GLU A 513 13.62 16.91 -28.75
C GLU A 513 12.95 16.06 -29.84
N ILE A 514 11.76 16.45 -30.30
CA ILE A 514 11.09 15.77 -31.42
C ILE A 514 11.98 15.81 -32.65
N LYS A 515 12.50 17.01 -32.98
CA LYS A 515 13.40 17.20 -34.12
C LYS A 515 14.69 16.40 -33.97
N ALA A 516 15.30 16.37 -32.79
CA ALA A 516 16.53 15.61 -32.56
C ALA A 516 16.32 14.10 -32.74
N VAL A 517 15.15 13.58 -32.33
CA VAL A 517 14.80 12.17 -32.55
C VAL A 517 14.57 11.90 -34.04
N GLU A 518 13.84 12.77 -34.75
CA GLU A 518 13.68 12.65 -36.21
C GLU A 518 15.02 12.69 -36.94
N ASP A 519 15.91 13.63 -36.58
CA ASP A 519 17.23 13.80 -37.19
C ASP A 519 18.12 12.56 -36.90
N PHE A 520 18.00 11.94 -35.72
CA PHE A 520 18.70 10.68 -35.39
C PHE A 520 18.25 9.54 -36.29
N VAL A 521 16.94 9.31 -36.42
CA VAL A 521 16.40 8.21 -37.25
C VAL A 521 16.76 8.42 -38.72
N ASN A 522 16.58 9.64 -39.24
CA ASN A 522 16.95 9.97 -40.62
C ASN A 522 18.48 9.91 -40.85
N GLY A 523 19.28 10.17 -39.82
CA GLY A 523 20.73 9.95 -39.85
C GLY A 523 21.08 8.47 -40.07
N ALA A 524 20.41 7.57 -39.35
CA ALA A 524 20.56 6.12 -39.54
C ALA A 524 20.10 5.66 -40.92
N ILE A 525 19.00 6.21 -41.45
CA ILE A 525 18.50 5.91 -42.79
C ILE A 525 19.51 6.36 -43.85
N LYS A 526 20.01 7.60 -43.75
CA LYS A 526 21.01 8.15 -44.68
C LYS A 526 22.33 7.38 -44.67
N ALA A 527 22.71 6.81 -43.51
CA ALA A 527 23.91 5.99 -43.40
C ALA A 527 23.80 4.64 -44.12
N ASP A 528 22.58 4.21 -44.47
CA ASP A 528 22.28 2.95 -45.17
C ASP A 528 23.06 1.75 -44.59
N VAL A 529 22.91 1.53 -43.28
CA VAL A 529 23.59 0.42 -42.60
C VAL A 529 22.83 -0.89 -42.81
N PRO A 530 23.53 -2.04 -42.94
CA PRO A 530 22.88 -3.34 -43.01
C PRO A 530 22.15 -3.66 -41.69
N VAL A 531 21.00 -4.29 -41.79
CA VAL A 531 20.26 -4.86 -40.64
C VAL A 531 20.69 -6.32 -40.48
N VAL A 532 21.51 -6.61 -39.48
CA VAL A 532 22.11 -7.92 -39.26
C VAL A 532 21.34 -8.67 -38.18
N MET A 533 20.94 -9.90 -38.45
CA MET A 533 20.26 -10.79 -37.51
C MET A 533 21.20 -11.90 -37.06
N GLU A 534 21.37 -12.05 -35.75
CA GLU A 534 22.14 -13.12 -35.13
C GLU A 534 21.29 -13.87 -34.11
N GLU A 535 21.37 -15.19 -34.10
CA GLU A 535 20.80 -16.03 -33.05
C GLU A 535 21.88 -16.31 -32.00
N MET A 536 21.59 -15.99 -30.74
CA MET A 536 22.53 -16.17 -29.63
C MET A 536 21.79 -16.49 -28.33
N SER A 537 22.52 -16.91 -27.30
CA SER A 537 21.92 -17.15 -25.98
C SER A 537 21.43 -15.84 -25.36
N LEU A 538 20.43 -15.91 -24.47
CA LEU A 538 19.94 -14.73 -23.75
C LEU A 538 21.06 -14.02 -22.97
N ASP A 539 22.01 -14.78 -22.41
CA ASP A 539 23.14 -14.23 -21.66
C ASP A 539 24.16 -13.54 -22.57
N ASP A 540 24.41 -14.06 -23.78
CA ASP A 540 25.28 -13.40 -24.75
C ASP A 540 24.62 -12.14 -25.31
N ALA A 541 23.30 -12.16 -25.55
CA ALA A 541 22.54 -10.98 -25.94
C ALA A 541 22.66 -9.86 -24.90
N ARG A 542 22.53 -10.18 -23.61
CA ARG A 542 22.75 -9.25 -22.49
C ARG A 542 24.17 -8.66 -22.49
N LYS A 543 25.19 -9.51 -22.62
CA LYS A 543 26.60 -9.07 -22.66
C LYS A 543 26.92 -8.20 -23.88
N SER A 544 26.22 -8.42 -25.00
CA SER A 544 26.42 -7.66 -26.24
C SER A 544 25.85 -6.23 -26.20
N GLY A 545 25.13 -5.88 -25.13
CA GLY A 545 24.44 -4.60 -24.96
C GLY A 545 23.10 -4.50 -25.70
N ALA A 546 22.50 -5.63 -26.11
CA ALA A 546 21.22 -5.61 -26.79
C ALA A 546 20.09 -5.15 -25.86
N LEU A 547 19.24 -4.24 -26.33
CA LEU A 547 18.05 -3.82 -25.58
C LEU A 547 16.93 -4.88 -25.72
N GLY A 548 16.24 -5.18 -24.63
CA GLY A 548 15.15 -6.15 -24.62
C GLY A 548 14.39 -6.17 -23.28
N ILE A 549 13.16 -6.67 -23.28
CA ILE A 549 12.37 -6.86 -22.04
C ILE A 549 12.79 -8.20 -21.43
N PHE A 550 13.85 -8.21 -20.63
CA PHE A 550 14.45 -9.40 -20.01
C PHE A 550 13.58 -10.05 -18.90
N ALA A 551 12.28 -10.19 -19.14
CA ALA A 551 11.37 -11.00 -18.33
C ALA A 551 11.45 -12.48 -18.75
N ASP A 552 10.86 -13.38 -17.95
CA ASP A 552 10.78 -14.84 -18.11
C ASP A 552 10.04 -15.33 -19.39
N LYS A 553 9.98 -14.52 -20.45
CA LYS A 553 9.27 -14.77 -21.71
C LYS A 553 10.16 -15.18 -22.88
N TYR A 554 11.48 -15.12 -22.75
CA TYR A 554 12.40 -15.54 -23.81
C TYR A 554 12.83 -17.00 -23.61
N GLY A 555 12.94 -17.75 -24.71
CA GLY A 555 13.56 -19.08 -24.70
C GLY A 555 15.08 -19.00 -24.52
N GLU A 556 15.76 -20.16 -24.48
CA GLU A 556 17.22 -20.25 -24.30
C GLU A 556 18.01 -19.52 -25.39
N THR A 557 17.46 -19.46 -26.61
CA THR A 557 18.03 -18.75 -27.77
C THR A 557 17.13 -17.60 -28.19
N VAL A 558 17.71 -16.43 -28.47
CA VAL A 558 17.03 -15.21 -28.93
C VAL A 558 17.62 -14.71 -30.25
N LYS A 559 16.79 -13.98 -31.01
CA LYS A 559 17.22 -13.24 -32.21
C LYS A 559 17.56 -11.80 -31.84
N VAL A 560 18.77 -11.38 -32.16
CA VAL A 560 19.27 -10.01 -31.96
C VAL A 560 19.43 -9.37 -33.33
N TYR A 561 18.82 -8.20 -33.51
CA TYR A 561 18.95 -7.38 -34.71
C TYR A 561 19.87 -6.19 -34.41
N THR A 562 20.88 -5.99 -35.25
CA THR A 562 21.85 -4.89 -35.16
C THR A 562 21.77 -4.00 -36.40
N MET A 563 21.67 -2.69 -36.19
CA MET A 563 21.58 -1.65 -37.23
C MET A 563 22.76 -0.69 -37.10
N GLY A 564 23.96 -1.17 -37.45
CA GLY A 564 25.20 -0.43 -37.26
C GLY A 564 25.42 -0.01 -35.81
N GLU A 565 25.83 1.24 -35.60
CA GLU A 565 26.00 1.84 -34.27
C GLU A 565 24.71 2.44 -33.68
N PHE A 566 23.60 2.39 -34.43
CA PHE A 566 22.37 3.11 -34.08
C PHE A 566 21.47 2.33 -33.14
N SER A 567 21.27 1.03 -33.38
CA SER A 567 20.38 0.19 -32.57
C SER A 567 20.85 -1.26 -32.54
N LYS A 568 20.66 -1.92 -31.40
CA LYS A 568 20.86 -3.36 -31.19
C LYS A 568 19.81 -3.88 -30.22
N GLU A 569 18.90 -4.73 -30.68
CA GLU A 569 17.71 -5.13 -29.89
C GLU A 569 17.33 -6.60 -30.09
N ILE A 570 16.76 -7.21 -29.05
CA ILE A 570 16.16 -8.54 -29.13
C ILE A 570 14.78 -8.41 -29.77
N CYS A 571 14.58 -9.01 -30.94
CA CYS A 571 13.32 -8.92 -31.68
C CYS A 571 13.02 -10.18 -32.50
N GLY A 572 11.73 -10.50 -32.66
CA GLY A 572 11.28 -11.68 -33.43
C GLY A 572 10.47 -11.34 -34.69
N GLY A 573 10.30 -10.06 -35.02
CA GLY A 573 9.53 -9.61 -36.19
C GLY A 573 10.38 -9.38 -37.45
N PRO A 574 9.73 -9.22 -38.62
CA PRO A 574 10.42 -8.95 -39.89
C PRO A 574 11.06 -7.55 -39.87
N HIS A 575 12.18 -7.39 -40.58
CA HIS A 575 12.90 -6.14 -40.71
C HIS A 575 13.28 -5.89 -42.17
N ALA A 576 13.51 -4.62 -42.52
CA ALA A 576 14.16 -4.24 -43.76
C ALA A 576 15.59 -4.82 -43.78
N GLU A 577 16.16 -5.01 -44.96
CA GLU A 577 17.53 -5.53 -45.09
C GLU A 577 18.57 -4.45 -44.78
N ARG A 578 18.22 -3.18 -45.03
CA ARG A 578 19.09 -2.03 -44.83
C ARG A 578 18.28 -0.82 -44.38
N THR A 579 18.87 0.05 -43.57
CA THR A 579 18.17 1.27 -43.10
C THR A 579 17.86 2.24 -44.22
N GLY A 580 18.60 2.22 -45.34
CA GLY A 580 18.36 3.08 -46.50
C GLY A 580 17.05 2.80 -47.23
N GLN A 581 16.42 1.64 -46.98
CA GLN A 581 15.14 1.26 -47.59
C GLN A 581 13.95 2.03 -47.00
N LEU A 582 14.10 2.65 -45.83
CA LEU A 582 13.02 3.30 -45.10
C LEU A 582 12.63 4.69 -45.65
N GLY A 583 13.37 5.24 -46.61
CA GLY A 583 13.10 6.59 -47.16
C GLY A 583 13.33 7.71 -46.14
N VAL A 584 12.29 8.49 -45.82
CA VAL A 584 12.33 9.61 -44.88
C VAL A 584 11.35 9.35 -43.73
N PHE A 585 11.86 9.33 -42.50
CA PHE A 585 11.07 9.18 -41.29
C PHE A 585 10.53 10.53 -40.79
N LYS A 586 9.25 10.56 -40.41
CA LYS A 586 8.61 11.76 -39.86
C LYS A 586 7.68 11.44 -38.70
N ILE A 587 7.81 12.18 -37.60
CA ILE A 587 6.88 12.20 -36.47
C ILE A 587 5.72 13.15 -36.82
N ASN A 588 4.53 12.60 -37.03
CA ASN A 588 3.35 13.41 -37.35
C ASN A 588 2.69 13.97 -36.09
N LYS A 589 2.76 13.24 -34.97
CA LYS A 589 2.13 13.66 -33.72
C LYS A 589 2.79 13.03 -32.51
N GLU A 590 2.96 13.83 -31.46
CA GLU A 590 3.35 13.42 -30.12
C GLU A 590 2.26 13.88 -29.14
N GLN A 591 1.78 12.99 -28.26
CA GLN A 591 0.71 13.30 -27.32
C GLN A 591 0.74 12.39 -26.08
N SER A 592 0.07 12.82 -25.01
CA SER A 592 -0.16 11.97 -23.83
C SER A 592 -1.02 10.74 -24.19
N SER A 593 -0.62 9.56 -23.73
CA SER A 593 -1.43 8.33 -23.83
C SER A 593 -2.10 8.00 -22.50
N SER A 594 -1.36 8.12 -21.40
CA SER A 594 -1.82 7.95 -20.03
C SER A 594 -0.80 8.59 -19.09
N ALA A 595 -1.07 8.64 -17.79
CA ALA A 595 -0.13 9.22 -16.83
C ALA A 595 1.25 8.53 -16.90
N GLY A 596 2.31 9.31 -17.17
CA GLY A 596 3.68 8.81 -17.31
C GLY A 596 3.98 8.09 -18.64
N VAL A 597 3.07 8.13 -19.61
CA VAL A 597 3.25 7.49 -20.93
C VAL A 597 2.91 8.47 -22.06
N ARG A 598 3.87 8.67 -22.96
CA ARG A 598 3.74 9.47 -24.18
C ARG A 598 3.56 8.56 -25.40
N ARG A 599 2.92 9.08 -26.45
CA ARG A 599 2.62 8.36 -27.70
C ARG A 599 3.07 9.19 -28.90
N ILE A 600 3.91 8.58 -29.73
CA ILE A 600 4.30 9.06 -31.06
C ILE A 600 3.49 8.34 -32.13
N LYS A 601 3.03 9.08 -33.12
CA LYS A 601 2.60 8.56 -34.42
C LYS A 601 3.56 9.07 -35.48
N ALA A 602 4.11 8.15 -36.27
CA ALA A 602 5.09 8.46 -37.29
C ALA A 602 4.82 7.69 -38.59
N THR A 603 5.34 8.22 -39.69
CA THR A 603 5.27 7.65 -41.04
C THR A 603 6.65 7.62 -41.68
N ILE A 604 6.82 6.74 -42.66
CA ILE A 604 7.94 6.77 -43.59
C ILE A 604 7.44 7.18 -44.99
N HIS A 605 8.26 7.89 -45.74
CA HIS A 605 7.95 8.37 -47.08
C HIS A 605 9.12 8.07 -48.03
N ASN A 606 8.83 7.53 -49.21
CA ASN A 606 9.84 7.28 -50.24
C ASN A 606 10.22 8.53 -51.03
#